data_AF-A0A7S0JX05-F1
#
_entry.id   AF-A0A7S0JX05-F1
#
_cell.length_a   1.000
_cell.length_b   1.000
_cell.length_c   1.000
_cell.angle_alpha   90.00
_cell.angle_beta   90.00
_cell.angle_gamma   90.00
#
_symmetry.space_group_name_H-M   'P 1'
#
loop_
_entity.id
_entity.type
_entity.pdbx_description
1 polymer ?
#
loop_
_entity_poly.entity_id
_entity_poly.type
_entity_poly.pdbx_seq_one_letter_code
_entity_poly.pdbx_strand_id
1 'polypeptide(L)'
;RGRSLPCPAPPGGGGGRPPAPPAAPPAIFARATDGRLEHEIKKALLAGAPLVVEGCGAKLPACLANVAARRIERAGGVRSVRVGSTTTSWNDGFRLVLVSSEPRPALDAALRASLSVFNFAVTFDGLREQMLSLVAQQEAPELEASLAEAVRAQADSAAEVEALEERVLTMLAGAESADSILANQRVSDALDEAQAGAKRAATDQRRGGEVRGAL
;
A
#
# COMPACT_ATOMS: atom_id res chain seq x y z
N ARG A 1 13.18 -6.02 -7.18
CA ARG A 1 12.35 -5.18 -8.07
C ARG A 1 10.95 -5.12 -7.47
N GLY A 2 10.73 -4.16 -6.56
CA GLY A 2 9.50 -4.06 -5.78
C GLY A 2 8.39 -3.52 -6.65
N ARG A 3 7.28 -4.25 -6.73
CA ARG A 3 6.00 -3.68 -7.16
C ARG A 3 5.47 -2.92 -5.95
N SER A 4 5.58 -1.60 -5.97
CA SER A 4 4.79 -0.74 -5.10
C SER A 4 3.33 -1.10 -5.32
N LEU A 5 2.59 -1.35 -4.25
CA LEU A 5 1.13 -1.38 -4.33
C LEU A 5 0.69 0.06 -4.62
N PRO A 6 -0.06 0.33 -5.69
CA PRO A 6 -0.60 1.65 -5.91
C PRO A 6 -1.57 1.98 -4.77
N CYS A 7 -1.36 3.11 -4.11
CA CYS A 7 -2.39 3.71 -3.27
C CYS A 7 -3.56 4.08 -4.20
N PRO A 8 -4.80 3.64 -3.93
CA PRO A 8 -5.93 4.10 -4.70
C PRO A 8 -6.14 5.60 -4.39
N ALA A 9 -5.93 6.45 -5.38
CA ALA A 9 -6.38 7.84 -5.34
C ALA A 9 -7.91 7.87 -5.11
N PRO A 10 -8.44 8.78 -4.28
CA PRO A 10 -9.88 8.96 -4.17
C PRO A 10 -10.41 9.60 -5.47
N PRO A 11 -11.31 8.96 -6.23
CA PRO A 11 -11.93 9.62 -7.37
C PRO A 11 -12.90 10.68 -6.85
N GLY A 12 -12.85 11.86 -7.48
CA GLY A 12 -13.69 12.99 -7.16
C GLY A 12 -15.20 12.69 -7.23
N GLY A 13 -15.93 13.45 -6.40
CA GLY A 13 -17.35 13.78 -6.45
C GLY A 13 -18.24 13.02 -7.44
N GLY A 14 -18.67 11.83 -7.06
CA GLY A 14 -19.80 11.13 -7.65
C GLY A 14 -20.21 10.01 -6.71
N GLY A 15 -21.41 10.08 -6.13
CA GLY A 15 -21.92 9.20 -5.08
C GLY A 15 -22.16 7.75 -5.49
N GLY A 16 -21.15 7.08 -6.06
CA GLY A 16 -21.10 5.64 -6.22
C GLY A 16 -20.15 5.08 -5.16
N ARG A 17 -20.69 4.36 -4.17
CA ARG A 17 -19.88 3.50 -3.31
C ARG A 17 -18.99 2.65 -4.22
N PRO A 18 -17.65 2.64 -4.05
CA PRO A 18 -16.79 1.80 -4.88
C PRO A 18 -17.34 0.37 -4.84
N PRO A 19 -17.26 -0.38 -5.96
CA PRO A 19 -17.70 -1.77 -5.96
C PRO A 19 -16.99 -2.45 -4.80
N ALA A 20 -17.77 -3.00 -3.87
CA ALA A 20 -17.19 -3.69 -2.73
C ALA A 20 -16.20 -4.72 -3.28
N PRO A 21 -14.95 -4.76 -2.79
CA PRO A 21 -14.00 -5.76 -3.27
C PRO A 21 -14.68 -7.13 -3.17
N PRO A 22 -14.45 -8.03 -4.14
CA PRO A 22 -15.04 -9.36 -4.09
C PRO A 22 -14.80 -9.92 -2.70
N ALA A 23 -15.86 -10.39 -2.03
CA ALA A 23 -15.83 -10.78 -0.63
C ALA A 23 -14.64 -11.70 -0.40
N ALA A 24 -13.56 -11.13 0.15
CA ALA A 24 -12.33 -11.88 0.34
C ALA A 24 -12.66 -12.99 1.34
N PRO A 25 -12.18 -14.23 1.09
CA PRO A 25 -12.37 -15.30 2.06
C PRO A 25 -11.85 -14.82 3.43
N PRO A 26 -12.57 -15.14 4.53
CA PRO A 26 -12.20 -14.66 5.85
C PRO A 26 -10.77 -15.08 6.18
N ALA A 27 -9.99 -14.14 6.73
CA ALA A 27 -8.62 -14.41 7.11
C ALA A 27 -8.57 -15.42 8.25
N ILE A 28 -7.65 -16.38 8.12
CA ILE A 28 -7.35 -17.36 9.16
C ILE A 28 -6.20 -16.79 9.99
N PHE A 29 -6.38 -16.74 11.31
CA PHE A 29 -5.37 -16.29 12.25
C PHE A 29 -4.78 -17.49 12.97
N ALA A 30 -3.47 -17.57 13.02
CA ALA A 30 -2.73 -18.61 13.71
C ALA A 30 -1.54 -18.02 14.46
N ARG A 31 -1.10 -18.69 15.53
CA ARG A 31 0.11 -18.33 16.24
C ARG A 31 1.22 -19.32 15.93
N ALA A 32 2.45 -18.83 15.77
CA ALA A 32 3.61 -19.65 15.45
C ALA A 32 3.93 -20.72 16.51
N THR A 33 3.54 -20.50 17.76
CA THR A 33 3.75 -21.42 18.89
C THR A 33 2.70 -22.52 18.99
N ASP A 34 1.58 -22.41 18.26
CA ASP A 34 0.46 -23.32 18.44
C ASP A 34 0.69 -24.63 17.68
N GLY A 35 0.46 -25.77 18.34
CA GLY A 35 0.56 -27.09 17.71
C GLY A 35 -0.45 -27.32 16.56
N ARG A 36 -1.41 -26.40 16.37
CA ARG A 36 -2.41 -26.44 15.28
C ARG A 36 -1.95 -25.71 14.02
N LEU A 37 -0.77 -25.09 14.02
CA LEU A 37 -0.28 -24.28 12.91
C LEU A 37 -0.28 -25.04 11.58
N GLU A 38 0.17 -26.30 11.57
CA GLU A 38 0.19 -27.11 10.34
C GLU A 38 -1.22 -27.34 9.78
N HIS A 39 -2.22 -27.50 10.64
CA HIS A 39 -3.60 -27.70 10.22
C HIS A 39 -4.18 -26.42 9.61
N GLU A 40 -3.97 -25.27 10.26
CA GLU A 40 -4.45 -23.98 9.75
C GLU A 40 -3.78 -23.58 8.43
N ILE A 41 -2.49 -23.87 8.26
CA ILE A 41 -1.79 -23.67 6.98
C ILE A 41 -2.44 -24.49 5.86
N LYS A 42 -2.69 -25.77 6.11
CA LYS A 42 -3.31 -26.66 5.12
C LYS A 42 -4.70 -26.18 4.75
N LYS A 43 -5.50 -25.81 5.75
CA LYS A 43 -6.85 -25.26 5.56
C LYS A 43 -6.81 -23.97 4.73
N ALA A 44 -5.91 -23.06 5.03
CA ALA A 44 -5.75 -21.80 4.30
C ALA A 44 -5.29 -22.02 2.85
N LEU A 45 -4.34 -22.94 2.62
CA LEU A 45 -3.86 -23.30 1.28
C LEU A 45 -4.97 -23.90 0.43
N LEU A 46 -5.76 -24.82 0.98
CA LEU A 46 -6.87 -25.46 0.26
C LEU A 46 -7.99 -24.45 -0.05
N ALA A 47 -8.35 -23.61 0.92
CA ALA A 47 -9.38 -22.59 0.77
C ALA A 47 -8.92 -21.40 -0.10
N GLY A 48 -7.62 -21.22 -0.33
CA GLY A 48 -7.07 -20.00 -0.92
C GLY A 48 -7.31 -18.76 -0.05
N ALA A 49 -7.48 -18.94 1.26
CA ALA A 49 -7.76 -17.87 2.19
C ALA A 49 -6.45 -17.19 2.67
N PRO A 50 -6.49 -15.89 3.01
CA PRO A 50 -5.35 -15.24 3.63
C PRO A 50 -5.07 -15.84 5.02
N LEU A 51 -3.80 -16.16 5.29
CA LEU A 51 -3.33 -16.65 6.59
C LEU A 51 -2.44 -15.59 7.23
N VAL A 52 -2.79 -15.20 8.46
CA VAL A 52 -2.00 -14.31 9.31
C VAL A 52 -1.37 -15.15 10.41
N VAL A 53 -0.03 -15.15 10.48
CA VAL A 53 0.70 -15.87 11.53
C VAL A 53 1.39 -14.87 12.46
N GLU A 54 1.01 -14.90 13.73
CA GLU A 54 1.58 -14.08 14.79
C GLU A 54 2.75 -14.78 15.49
N GLY A 55 3.69 -13.99 16.01
CA GLY A 55 4.79 -14.49 16.85
C GLY A 55 5.99 -15.03 16.07
N CYS A 56 6.22 -14.56 14.84
CA CYS A 56 7.28 -15.07 13.96
C CYS A 56 8.69 -14.46 14.19
N GLY A 57 8.99 -13.94 15.39
CA GLY A 57 10.19 -13.10 15.65
C GLY A 57 11.52 -13.85 15.81
N ALA A 58 11.58 -14.84 16.70
CA ALA A 58 12.85 -15.49 17.07
C ALA A 58 13.33 -16.52 16.04
N LYS A 59 12.43 -17.33 15.49
CA LYS A 59 12.71 -18.32 14.45
C LYS A 59 11.43 -18.75 13.76
N LEU A 60 11.41 -18.74 12.43
CA LEU A 60 10.26 -19.20 11.68
C LEU A 60 10.10 -20.73 11.86
N PRO A 61 8.88 -21.24 12.15
CA PRO A 61 8.64 -22.68 12.23
C PRO A 61 9.02 -23.39 10.93
N ALA A 62 9.64 -24.57 11.03
CA ALA A 62 10.10 -25.33 9.85
C ALA A 62 8.95 -25.67 8.89
N CYS A 63 7.73 -25.87 9.41
CA CYS A 63 6.54 -26.13 8.60
C CYS A 63 6.14 -24.94 7.72
N LEU A 64 6.48 -23.70 8.11
CA LEU A 64 6.21 -22.48 7.34
C LEU A 64 7.34 -22.12 6.37
N ALA A 65 8.55 -22.64 6.54
CA ALA A 65 9.72 -22.23 5.76
C ALA A 65 9.52 -22.38 4.25
N ASN A 66 8.96 -23.51 3.80
CA ASN A 66 8.71 -23.75 2.37
C ASN A 66 7.57 -22.89 1.82
N VAL A 67 6.53 -22.66 2.63
CA VAL A 67 5.38 -21.82 2.25
C VAL A 67 5.81 -20.36 2.13
N ALA A 68 6.56 -19.85 3.11
CA ALA A 68 7.09 -18.49 3.13
C ALA A 68 8.11 -18.25 2.00
N ALA A 69 8.96 -19.24 1.71
CA ALA A 69 9.90 -19.17 0.60
C ALA A 69 9.24 -19.39 -0.78
N ARG A 70 7.93 -19.71 -0.84
CA ARG A 70 7.20 -20.09 -2.06
C ARG A 70 7.89 -21.22 -2.85
N ARG A 71 8.41 -22.23 -2.14
CA ARG A 71 8.99 -23.43 -2.76
C ARG A 71 7.88 -24.36 -3.25
N ILE A 72 7.34 -24.04 -4.41
CA ILE A 72 6.25 -24.77 -5.05
C ILE A 72 6.84 -25.85 -5.97
N GLU A 73 6.46 -27.09 -5.73
CA GLU A 73 6.77 -28.22 -6.60
C GLU A 73 5.59 -28.47 -7.55
N ARG A 74 5.85 -28.98 -8.76
CA ARG A 74 4.80 -29.42 -9.68
C ARG A 74 4.85 -30.95 -9.75
N ALA A 75 3.85 -31.60 -9.18
CA ALA A 75 3.68 -33.05 -9.25
C ALA A 75 2.44 -33.36 -10.10
N GLY A 76 2.62 -34.01 -11.25
CA GLY A 76 1.50 -34.42 -12.11
C GLY A 76 0.63 -33.28 -12.63
N GLY A 77 1.21 -32.10 -12.90
CA GLY A 77 0.48 -30.91 -13.36
C GLY A 77 -0.18 -30.08 -12.26
N VAL A 78 -0.26 -30.60 -11.02
CA VAL A 78 -0.77 -29.87 -9.87
C VAL A 78 0.38 -29.20 -9.13
N ARG A 79 0.22 -27.91 -8.82
CA ARG A 79 1.16 -27.18 -7.96
C ARG A 79 0.93 -27.59 -6.50
N SER A 80 1.99 -27.96 -5.81
CA SER A 80 1.95 -28.39 -4.43
C SER A 80 3.12 -27.81 -3.63
N VAL A 81 2.96 -27.75 -2.31
CA VAL A 81 3.99 -27.27 -1.38
C VAL A 81 4.10 -28.25 -0.21
N ARG A 82 5.32 -28.46 0.28
CA ARG A 82 5.56 -29.28 1.46
C ARG A 82 5.42 -28.46 2.74
N VAL A 83 4.43 -28.81 3.55
CA VAL A 83 4.17 -28.25 4.89
C VAL A 83 4.53 -29.30 5.93
N GLY A 84 5.65 -29.08 6.63
CA GLY A 84 6.18 -30.04 7.60
C GLY A 84 6.52 -31.38 6.93
N SER A 85 5.85 -32.44 7.37
CA SER A 85 6.01 -33.80 6.83
C SER A 85 5.07 -34.14 5.66
N THR A 86 4.14 -33.24 5.32
CA THR A 86 3.05 -33.52 4.35
C THR A 86 3.08 -32.57 3.16
N THR A 87 2.59 -33.03 2.03
CA THR A 87 2.44 -32.20 0.82
C THR A 87 0.98 -31.78 0.65
N THR A 88 0.74 -30.52 0.31
CA THR A 88 -0.61 -29.95 0.10
C THR A 88 -0.67 -29.18 -1.20
N SER A 89 -1.83 -29.14 -1.87
CA SER A 89 -2.01 -28.37 -3.10
C SER A 89 -1.88 -26.87 -2.84
N TRP A 90 -1.25 -26.17 -3.80
CA TRP A 90 -1.07 -24.73 -3.75
C TRP A 90 -2.21 -24.04 -4.50
N ASN A 91 -2.89 -23.11 -3.82
CA ASN A 91 -3.90 -22.24 -4.41
C ASN A 91 -3.31 -20.84 -4.66
N ASP A 92 -3.53 -20.28 -5.85
CA ASP A 92 -3.01 -18.94 -6.19
C ASP A 92 -3.71 -17.79 -5.45
N GLY A 93 -4.92 -18.03 -4.92
CA GLY A 93 -5.61 -17.07 -4.05
C GLY A 93 -4.96 -16.92 -2.67
N PHE A 94 -4.12 -17.88 -2.27
CA PHE A 94 -3.50 -17.88 -0.95
C PHE A 94 -2.56 -16.69 -0.74
N ARG A 95 -2.69 -16.04 0.42
CA ARG A 95 -1.84 -14.94 0.87
C ARG A 95 -1.32 -15.25 2.26
N LEU A 96 -0.03 -15.03 2.49
CA LEU A 96 0.61 -15.21 3.78
C LEU A 96 1.05 -13.86 4.33
N VAL A 97 0.65 -13.56 5.56
CA VAL A 97 1.12 -12.41 6.34
C VAL A 97 1.78 -12.92 7.60
N LEU A 98 3.02 -12.49 7.84
CA LEU A 98 3.77 -12.85 9.04
C LEU A 98 3.88 -11.60 9.91
N VAL A 99 3.47 -11.71 11.16
CA VAL A 99 3.53 -10.63 12.14
C VAL A 99 4.58 -10.99 13.19
N SER A 100 5.49 -10.05 13.45
CA SER A 100 6.57 -10.16 14.42
C SER A 100 6.52 -8.97 15.36
N SER A 101 6.73 -9.20 16.66
CA SER A 101 6.95 -8.14 17.65
C SER A 101 8.36 -7.56 17.58
N GLU A 102 9.32 -8.31 17.04
CA GLU A 102 10.69 -7.81 16.84
C GLU A 102 10.75 -6.89 15.61
N PRO A 103 11.28 -5.66 15.74
CA PRO A 103 11.41 -4.72 14.62
C PRO A 103 12.32 -5.23 13.48
N ARG A 104 13.27 -6.11 13.82
CA ARG A 104 14.23 -6.69 12.89
C ARG A 104 14.28 -8.21 13.09
N PRO A 105 13.31 -8.96 12.54
CA PRO A 105 13.30 -10.41 12.69
C PRO A 105 14.54 -11.03 12.05
N ALA A 106 15.12 -12.01 12.73
CA ALA A 106 16.26 -12.78 12.25
C ALA A 106 15.81 -13.75 11.14
N LEU A 107 15.64 -13.22 9.93
CA LEU A 107 15.27 -13.98 8.73
C LEU A 107 16.52 -14.40 7.96
N ASP A 108 16.56 -15.67 7.56
CA ASP A 108 17.56 -16.21 6.62
C ASP A 108 17.52 -15.44 5.29
N ALA A 109 18.66 -15.34 4.60
CA ALA A 109 18.76 -14.62 3.33
C ALA A 109 17.76 -15.12 2.28
N ALA A 110 17.52 -16.44 2.22
CA ALA A 110 16.55 -17.03 1.31
C ALA A 110 15.11 -16.58 1.62
N LEU A 111 14.72 -16.51 2.90
CA LEU A 111 13.40 -16.04 3.31
C LEU A 111 13.26 -14.53 3.09
N ARG A 112 14.30 -13.76 3.41
CA ARG A 112 14.33 -12.31 3.21
C ARG A 112 14.21 -11.90 1.75
N ALA A 113 14.75 -12.71 0.82
CA ALA A 113 14.60 -12.47 -0.62
C ALA A 113 13.17 -12.76 -1.13
N SER A 114 12.48 -13.75 -0.53
CA SER A 114 11.13 -14.15 -0.93
C SER A 114 10.01 -13.34 -0.25
N LEU A 115 10.31 -12.67 0.86
CA LEU A 115 9.35 -11.92 1.67
C LEU A 115 9.55 -10.40 1.49
N SER A 116 8.43 -9.67 1.51
CA SER A 116 8.45 -8.22 1.68
C SER A 116 8.32 -7.89 3.16
N VAL A 117 9.34 -7.25 3.73
CA VAL A 117 9.35 -6.85 5.14
C VAL A 117 8.90 -5.41 5.26
N PHE A 118 7.87 -5.17 6.07
CA PHE A 118 7.38 -3.84 6.41
C PHE A 118 7.66 -3.59 7.89
N ASN A 119 8.28 -2.46 8.20
CA ASN A 119 8.52 -2.06 9.58
C ASN A 119 7.47 -1.03 10.00
N PHE A 120 6.60 -1.42 10.93
CA PHE A 120 5.57 -0.55 11.52
C PHE A 120 5.95 -0.07 12.93
N ALA A 121 7.22 -0.21 13.32
CA ALA A 121 7.67 0.33 14.59
C ALA A 121 7.49 1.84 14.63
N VAL A 122 6.76 2.32 15.64
CA VAL A 122 6.62 3.74 15.92
C VAL A 122 8.01 4.31 16.23
N THR A 123 8.43 5.32 15.48
CA THR A 123 9.68 6.03 15.75
C THR A 123 9.43 7.09 16.82
N PHE A 124 10.46 7.40 17.62
CA PHE A 124 10.33 8.44 18.66
C PHE A 124 9.96 9.80 18.06
N ASP A 125 10.50 10.14 16.89
CA ASP A 125 10.15 11.36 16.19
C ASP A 125 8.68 11.34 15.72
N GLY A 126 8.19 10.22 15.18
CA GLY A 126 6.78 10.10 14.80
C GLY A 126 5.83 10.21 15.99
N LEU A 127 6.21 9.64 17.14
CA LEU A 127 5.45 9.81 18.38
C LEU A 127 5.50 11.26 18.88
N ARG A 128 6.65 11.94 18.76
CA ARG A 128 6.78 13.36 19.11
C ARG A 128 5.86 14.22 18.27
N GLU A 129 5.84 14.01 16.95
CA GLU A 129 4.92 14.72 16.04
C GLU A 129 3.45 14.47 16.40
N GLN A 130 3.09 13.22 16.75
CA GLN A 130 1.74 12.89 17.22
C GLN A 130 1.37 13.62 18.52
N MET A 131 2.27 13.64 19.49
CA MET A 131 2.04 14.36 20.75
C MET A 131 1.97 15.88 20.53
N LEU A 132 2.81 16.42 19.64
CA LEU A 132 2.80 17.83 19.28
C LEU A 132 1.46 18.23 18.65
N SER A 133 0.92 17.44 17.73
CA SER A 133 -0.41 17.69 17.16
C SER A 133 -1.51 17.67 18.24
N LEU A 134 -1.45 16.73 19.20
CA LEU A 134 -2.42 16.70 20.31
C LEU A 134 -2.32 17.94 21.21
N VAL A 135 -1.11 18.43 21.48
CA VAL A 135 -0.91 19.66 22.27
C VAL A 135 -1.35 20.89 21.48
N ALA A 136 -1.01 20.98 20.20
CA ALA A 136 -1.43 22.06 19.30
C ALA A 136 -2.95 22.18 19.19
N GLN A 137 -3.66 21.05 19.16
CA GLN A 137 -5.14 21.03 19.20
C GLN A 137 -5.71 21.69 20.46
N GLN A 138 -4.97 21.67 21.57
CA GLN A 138 -5.41 22.24 22.83
C GLN A 138 -4.94 23.69 23.01
N GLU A 139 -3.70 24.01 22.64
CA GLU A 139 -3.11 25.35 22.82
C GLU A 139 -3.47 26.33 21.71
N ALA A 140 -3.60 25.84 20.47
CA ALA A 140 -3.84 26.67 19.29
C ALA A 140 -4.79 25.98 18.28
N PRO A 141 -6.05 25.73 18.65
CA PRO A 141 -7.01 24.98 17.82
C PRO A 141 -7.27 25.63 16.46
N GLU A 142 -7.23 26.97 16.37
CA GLU A 142 -7.43 27.71 15.11
C GLU A 142 -6.29 27.47 14.11
N LEU A 143 -5.04 27.42 14.60
CA LEU A 143 -3.85 27.14 13.78
C LEU A 143 -3.84 25.69 13.30
N GLU A 144 -4.20 24.74 14.17
CA GLU A 144 -4.32 23.32 13.77
C GLU A 144 -5.44 23.11 12.75
N ALA A 145 -6.59 23.78 12.90
CA ALA A 145 -7.66 23.72 11.90
C ALA A 145 -7.20 24.29 10.55
N SER A 146 -6.48 25.42 10.56
CA SER A 146 -5.89 26.00 9.36
C SER A 146 -4.85 25.09 8.72
N LEU A 147 -4.03 24.39 9.51
CA LEU A 147 -3.09 23.39 9.04
C LEU A 147 -3.82 22.21 8.39
N ALA A 148 -4.87 21.69 9.03
CA ALA A 148 -5.68 20.59 8.49
C ALA A 148 -6.34 20.98 7.16
N GLU A 149 -6.85 22.20 7.04
CA GLU A 149 -7.37 22.76 5.79
C GLU A 149 -6.27 22.90 4.72
N ALA A 150 -5.10 23.42 5.08
CA ALA A 150 -3.97 23.56 4.17
C ALA A 150 -3.47 22.19 3.66
N VAL A 151 -3.41 21.18 4.53
CA VAL A 151 -3.05 19.80 4.16
C VAL A 151 -4.10 19.20 3.22
N ARG A 152 -5.39 19.43 3.47
CA ARG A 152 -6.47 18.97 2.59
C ARG A 152 -6.38 19.65 1.22
N ALA A 153 -6.24 20.97 1.18
CA ALA A 153 -6.08 21.72 -0.07
C ALA A 153 -4.85 21.23 -0.86
N GLN A 154 -3.72 21.01 -0.18
CA GLN A 154 -2.52 20.47 -0.82
C GLN A 154 -2.74 19.06 -1.40
N ALA A 155 -3.48 18.20 -0.69
CA ALA A 155 -3.83 16.88 -1.20
C ALA A 155 -4.77 16.94 -2.41
N ASP A 156 -5.77 17.82 -2.38
CA ASP A 156 -6.70 18.03 -3.48
C ASP A 156 -5.98 18.58 -4.72
N SER A 157 -5.09 19.56 -4.56
CA SER A 157 -4.27 20.10 -5.65
C SER A 157 -3.29 19.07 -6.22
N ALA A 158 -2.70 18.21 -5.38
CA ALA A 158 -1.84 17.14 -5.85
C ALA A 158 -2.62 16.12 -6.70
N ALA A 159 -3.84 15.76 -6.28
CA ALA A 159 -4.72 14.88 -7.05
C ALA A 159 -5.18 15.53 -8.37
N GLU A 160 -5.47 16.84 -8.37
CA GLU A 160 -5.81 17.59 -9.58
C GLU A 160 -4.66 17.59 -10.59
N VAL A 161 -3.42 17.81 -10.13
CA VAL A 161 -2.23 17.76 -10.99
C VAL A 161 -2.04 16.37 -11.59
N GLU A 162 -2.18 15.29 -10.80
CA GLU A 162 -2.09 13.91 -11.30
C GLU A 162 -3.15 13.62 -12.38
N ALA A 163 -4.39 14.07 -12.15
CA ALA A 163 -5.48 13.92 -13.13
C ALA A 163 -5.23 14.71 -14.43
N LEU A 164 -4.68 15.92 -14.32
CA LEU A 164 -4.31 16.74 -15.48
C LEU A 164 -3.15 16.10 -16.27
N GLU A 165 -2.14 15.55 -15.58
CA GLU A 165 -1.06 14.80 -16.20
C GLU A 165 -1.57 13.58 -16.96
N GLU A 166 -2.45 12.77 -16.35
CA GLU A 166 -3.04 11.60 -17.01
C GLU A 166 -3.90 11.99 -18.22
N ARG A 167 -4.67 13.08 -18.11
CA ARG A 167 -5.47 13.62 -19.20
C ARG A 167 -4.60 14.06 -20.38
N VAL A 168 -3.52 14.80 -20.11
CA VAL A 168 -2.56 15.22 -21.14
C VAL A 168 -1.89 14.01 -21.79
N LEU A 169 -1.42 13.04 -20.99
CA LEU A 169 -0.80 11.81 -21.51
C LEU A 169 -1.75 11.02 -22.40
N THR A 170 -3.02 10.91 -22.02
CA THR A 170 -4.04 10.21 -22.81
C THR A 170 -4.30 10.92 -24.14
N MET A 171 -4.37 12.26 -24.15
CA MET A 171 -4.56 13.04 -25.37
C MET A 171 -3.35 12.97 -26.31
N LEU A 172 -2.12 12.95 -25.77
CA LEU A 172 -0.90 12.76 -26.55
C LEU A 172 -0.78 11.35 -27.12
N ALA A 173 -1.15 10.33 -26.34
CA ALA A 173 -1.13 8.93 -26.78
C ALA A 173 -2.18 8.61 -27.85
N GLY A 174 -3.31 9.34 -27.85
CA GLY A 174 -4.38 9.20 -28.83
C GLY A 174 -4.17 9.96 -30.14
N ALA A 175 -3.11 10.79 -30.26
CA ALA A 175 -2.86 11.57 -31.45
C ALA A 175 -2.03 10.79 -32.49
N GLU A 176 -2.52 10.74 -33.72
CA GLU A 176 -1.92 9.90 -34.79
C GLU A 176 -0.61 10.48 -35.38
N SER A 177 -0.34 11.78 -35.21
CA SER A 177 0.87 12.45 -35.73
C SER A 177 1.23 13.73 -34.99
N ALA A 178 2.49 14.17 -35.07
CA ALA A 178 2.98 15.40 -34.45
C ALA A 178 2.28 16.67 -35.00
N ASP A 179 1.91 16.68 -36.28
CA ASP A 179 1.13 17.76 -36.90
C ASP A 179 -0.31 17.81 -36.36
N SER A 180 -0.90 16.65 -36.05
CA SER A 180 -2.21 16.56 -35.40
C SER A 180 -2.18 17.08 -33.95
N ILE A 181 -1.07 16.89 -33.23
CA ILE A 181 -0.90 17.41 -31.87
C ILE A 181 -0.81 18.93 -31.87
N LEU A 182 0.01 19.50 -32.76
CA LEU A 182 0.24 20.95 -32.82
C LEU A 182 -0.98 21.72 -33.33
N ALA A 183 -1.82 21.10 -34.16
CA ALA A 183 -3.08 21.70 -34.63
C ALA A 183 -4.25 21.53 -33.65
N ASN A 184 -4.11 20.71 -32.61
CA ASN A 184 -5.19 20.40 -31.69
C ASN A 184 -5.22 21.37 -30.51
N GLN A 185 -6.06 22.40 -30.63
CA GLN A 185 -6.31 23.41 -29.60
C GLN A 185 -6.53 22.82 -28.20
N ARG A 186 -7.18 21.63 -28.12
CA ARG A 186 -7.49 20.96 -26.85
C ARG A 186 -6.25 20.49 -26.08
N VAL A 187 -5.16 20.17 -26.79
CA VAL A 187 -3.88 19.77 -26.16
C VAL A 187 -3.20 21.00 -25.56
N SER A 188 -3.20 22.12 -26.28
CA SER A 188 -2.68 23.40 -25.79
C SER A 188 -3.46 23.88 -24.56
N ASP A 189 -4.80 23.85 -24.62
CA ASP A 189 -5.65 24.26 -23.50
C ASP A 189 -5.41 23.40 -22.25
N ALA A 190 -5.23 22.09 -22.43
CA ALA A 190 -4.94 21.17 -21.32
C ALA A 190 -3.53 21.34 -20.75
N LEU A 191 -2.54 21.68 -21.57
CA LEU A 191 -1.18 22.00 -21.12
C LEU A 191 -1.15 23.30 -20.32
N ASP A 192 -1.90 24.32 -20.75
CA ASP A 192 -2.05 25.58 -20.02
C ASP A 192 -2.77 25.37 -18.68
N GLU A 193 -3.82 24.54 -18.67
CA GLU A 193 -4.54 24.12 -17.46
C GLU A 193 -3.60 23.37 -16.49
N ALA A 194 -2.81 22.41 -16.99
CA ALA A 194 -1.81 21.69 -16.21
C ALA A 194 -0.73 22.62 -15.62
N GLN A 195 -0.24 23.58 -16.41
CA GLN A 195 0.75 24.56 -15.95
C GLN A 195 0.15 25.50 -14.88
N ALA A 196 -1.11 25.89 -15.03
CA ALA A 196 -1.82 26.69 -14.02
C ALA A 196 -2.05 25.90 -12.73
N GLY A 197 -2.48 24.63 -12.83
CA GLY A 197 -2.64 23.71 -11.70
C GLY A 197 -1.34 23.49 -10.93
N ALA A 198 -0.23 23.25 -11.64
CA ALA A 198 1.09 23.10 -11.03
C ALA A 198 1.55 24.37 -10.27
N LYS A 199 1.28 25.56 -10.80
CA LYS A 199 1.57 26.82 -10.11
C LYS A 199 0.74 26.99 -8.82
N ARG A 200 -0.54 26.61 -8.85
CA ARG A 200 -1.43 26.66 -7.67
C ARG A 200 -0.98 25.67 -6.59
N ALA A 201 -0.68 24.43 -6.98
CA ALA A 201 -0.15 23.42 -6.07
C ALA A 201 1.16 23.88 -5.40
N ALA A 202 2.04 24.57 -6.14
CA ALA A 202 3.26 25.14 -5.58
C ALA A 202 2.99 26.26 -4.55
N THR A 203 1.99 27.11 -4.79
CA THR A 203 1.60 28.15 -3.81
C THR A 203 0.96 27.55 -2.56
N ASP A 204 0.13 26.51 -2.71
CA ASP A 204 -0.53 25.85 -1.58
C ASP A 204 0.47 25.08 -0.72
N GLN A 205 1.47 24.45 -1.34
CA GLN A 205 2.58 23.78 -0.63
C GLN A 205 3.42 24.78 0.19
N ARG A 206 3.66 25.98 -0.34
CA ARG A 206 4.37 27.04 0.40
C ARG A 206 3.57 27.51 1.61
N ARG A 207 2.27 27.76 1.42
CA ARG A 207 1.37 28.18 2.51
C ARG A 207 1.27 27.10 3.59
N GLY A 208 1.18 25.82 3.22
CA GLY A 208 1.21 24.71 4.17
C GLY A 208 2.49 24.66 5.00
N GLY A 209 3.65 24.92 4.37
CA GLY A 209 4.93 25.02 5.07
C GLY A 209 5.01 26.19 6.06
N GLU A 210 4.44 27.35 5.70
CA GLU A 210 4.39 28.54 6.56
C GLU A 210 3.50 28.31 7.78
N VAL A 211 2.32 27.70 7.62
CA VAL A 211 1.44 27.35 8.75
C VAL A 211 2.09 26.29 9.65
N ARG A 212 2.75 25.28 9.07
CA ARG A 212 3.46 24.25 9.84
C ARG A 212 4.67 24.80 10.61
N GLY A 213 5.34 25.83 10.10
CA GLY A 213 6.47 26.48 10.78
C GLY A 213 6.07 27.49 11.85
N ALA A 214 4.78 27.88 11.90
CA ALA A 214 4.24 28.78 12.92
C ALA A 214 3.77 28.03 14.19
N LEU A 215 3.68 26.70 14.12
CA LEU A 215 3.44 25.76 15.22
C LEU A 215 4.77 25.27 15.80
#